data_AF-A0A3B3QFF3-F1
#
_entry.id   AF-A0A3B3QFF3-F1
#
_cell.length_a   1.000
_cell.length_b   1.000
_cell.length_c   1.000
_cell.angle_alpha   90.00
_cell.angle_beta   90.00
_cell.angle_gamma   90.00
#
_symmetry.space_group_name_H-M   'P 1'
#
loop_
_entity.id
_entity.type
_entity.pdbx_description
1 polymer ?
#
loop_
_entity_poly.entity_id
_entity_poly.type
_entity_poly.pdbx_seq_one_letter_code
_entity_poly.pdbx_strand_id
1 'polypeptide(L)'
;GTADERSFTSEIGMLVTVLQQRNLDGYVGLANLPSQVYRSSVRRGFDFTLMVVGKAGLGKSTLINSLFLTELPPMDNQGAFQLVQKTMQVRQSPPVINYIDNKFEDFLNSESRVNRRRMPDSRVHCCLYLISPSGHGLQPLDVEFMKRLHDKVTIIPLIAKGDTFTPEECQQVKKQIIQDIQAHKIKIYEFPDAGQHEGRKLKIKVEESMPLAVVCSNMEVAIDGKKVRGRQYPWGVAEVANGEHCAFSVLRKILIRTHMQDLKGITNSIHYENYRTKKLAALTCNGVGGANAKEELNKCPLAHMEAERNEHVLRLKKMESEMQQVFEMKVREKKQKLKDSELELERHHAQMKKSLVTQYQELEEKRQQFEQEKQAWQRLQAYRYIGRGGRYSQNRHGHISSCTVLCIHIEAVLLTHVLLNNKTIH
;
A
#
# COMPACT_ATOMS: atom_id res chain seq x y z
N GLY A 1 -66.92 -2.60 -19.49
CA GLY A 1 -65.52 -2.25 -19.80
C GLY A 1 -64.78 -3.53 -20.07
N THR A 2 -64.51 -3.83 -21.33
CA THR A 2 -63.82 -5.06 -21.77
C THR A 2 -63.20 -4.79 -23.15
N ALA A 3 -62.13 -4.01 -23.15
CA ALA A 3 -61.33 -3.75 -24.35
C ALA A 3 -59.88 -3.44 -23.94
N ASP A 4 -59.25 -4.29 -23.12
CA ASP A 4 -57.82 -4.13 -22.80
C ASP A 4 -57.05 -5.43 -22.48
N GLU A 5 -57.64 -6.62 -22.68
CA GLU A 5 -56.94 -7.90 -22.39
C GLU A 5 -56.31 -8.58 -23.62
N ARG A 6 -56.48 -8.05 -24.84
CA ARG A 6 -55.99 -8.72 -26.07
C ARG A 6 -54.68 -8.18 -26.65
N SER A 7 -54.17 -7.05 -26.15
CA SER A 7 -52.89 -6.47 -26.58
C SER A 7 -51.69 -6.99 -25.77
N PHE A 8 -51.90 -7.48 -24.55
CA PHE A 8 -50.82 -7.95 -23.68
C PHE A 8 -50.33 -9.38 -23.98
N THR A 9 -51.15 -10.20 -24.68
CA THR A 9 -50.81 -11.59 -24.98
C THR A 9 -49.93 -11.76 -26.22
N SER A 10 -49.81 -10.74 -27.09
CA SER A 10 -48.94 -10.81 -28.27
C SER A 10 -47.48 -10.41 -27.98
N GLU A 11 -47.23 -9.54 -27.00
CA GLU A 11 -45.86 -9.16 -26.60
C GLU A 11 -45.16 -10.26 -25.79
N ILE A 12 -45.90 -10.99 -24.94
CA ILE A 12 -45.34 -12.13 -24.20
C ILE A 12 -45.01 -13.29 -25.15
N GLY A 13 -45.83 -13.53 -26.18
CA GLY A 13 -45.56 -14.56 -27.20
C GLY A 13 -44.29 -14.28 -28.01
N MET A 14 -44.00 -13.01 -28.31
CA MET A 14 -42.78 -12.63 -29.04
C MET A 14 -41.52 -12.78 -28.16
N LEU A 15 -41.61 -12.50 -26.86
CA LEU A 15 -40.50 -12.64 -25.92
C LEU A 15 -40.16 -14.11 -25.60
N VAL A 16 -41.16 -14.99 -25.57
CA VAL A 16 -40.95 -16.44 -25.43
C VAL A 16 -40.29 -17.03 -26.68
N THR A 17 -40.60 -16.50 -27.87
CA THR A 17 -40.01 -17.00 -29.12
C THR A 17 -38.57 -16.51 -29.33
N VAL A 18 -38.21 -15.32 -28.83
CA VAL A 18 -36.82 -14.79 -28.88
C VAL A 18 -35.86 -15.51 -27.91
N LEU A 19 -36.39 -16.16 -26.87
CA LEU A 19 -35.58 -17.02 -25.99
C LEU A 19 -35.35 -18.43 -26.56
N GLN A 20 -35.98 -18.79 -27.68
CA GLN A 20 -35.88 -20.11 -28.31
C GLN A 20 -34.85 -20.19 -29.45
N GLN A 21 -33.83 -19.33 -29.49
CA GLN A 21 -32.66 -19.51 -30.37
C GLN A 21 -31.35 -19.18 -29.65
N ARG A 22 -31.08 -19.91 -28.56
CA ARG A 22 -29.71 -20.27 -28.21
C ARG A 22 -29.61 -21.77 -28.31
N ASN A 23 -28.99 -22.23 -29.39
CA ASN A 23 -28.66 -23.62 -29.62
C ASN A 23 -27.86 -24.15 -28.42
N LEU A 24 -28.54 -24.84 -27.50
CA LEU A 24 -27.95 -25.52 -26.35
C LEU A 24 -27.78 -26.99 -26.72
N ASP A 25 -26.91 -27.25 -27.70
CA ASP A 25 -26.45 -28.61 -28.05
C ASP A 25 -25.53 -29.17 -26.95
N GLY A 26 -26.10 -29.50 -25.80
CA GLY A 26 -25.36 -30.16 -24.74
C GLY A 26 -26.22 -30.54 -23.56
N TYR A 27 -26.36 -31.85 -23.33
CA TYR A 27 -26.96 -32.47 -22.15
C TYR A 27 -26.51 -31.78 -20.85
N VAL A 28 -27.46 -31.15 -20.14
CA VAL A 28 -27.24 -30.49 -18.85
C VAL A 28 -27.62 -31.49 -17.74
N GLY A 29 -26.63 -32.20 -17.19
CA GLY A 29 -26.81 -33.12 -16.07
C GLY A 29 -25.65 -33.01 -15.08
N LEU A 30 -25.82 -33.57 -13.86
CA LEU A 30 -24.79 -33.61 -12.80
C LEU A 30 -23.45 -34.21 -13.26
N ALA A 31 -23.47 -35.09 -14.27
CA ALA A 31 -22.27 -35.64 -14.89
C ALA A 31 -21.43 -34.58 -15.64
N ASN A 32 -22.06 -33.49 -16.07
CA ASN A 32 -21.41 -32.40 -16.80
C ASN A 32 -21.00 -31.22 -15.89
N LEU A 33 -21.23 -31.32 -14.58
CA LEU A 33 -20.86 -30.32 -13.58
C LEU A 33 -19.35 -29.98 -13.64
N PRO A 34 -18.42 -30.95 -13.78
CA PRO A 34 -16.99 -30.64 -13.92
C PRO A 34 -16.71 -29.82 -15.19
N SER A 35 -17.33 -30.19 -16.31
CA SER A 35 -17.25 -29.50 -17.60
C SER A 35 -17.84 -28.09 -17.54
N GLN A 36 -18.90 -27.90 -16.75
CA GLN A 36 -19.61 -26.64 -16.54
C GLN A 36 -18.86 -25.71 -15.58
N VAL A 37 -18.24 -26.24 -14.53
CA VAL A 37 -17.30 -25.53 -13.64
C VAL A 37 -16.05 -25.11 -14.43
N TYR A 38 -15.53 -26.00 -15.28
CA TYR A 38 -14.42 -25.67 -16.19
C TYR A 38 -14.81 -24.56 -17.18
N ARG A 39 -15.92 -24.69 -17.92
CA ARG A 39 -16.40 -23.68 -18.89
C ARG A 39 -16.74 -22.34 -18.23
N SER A 40 -17.33 -22.36 -17.04
CA SER A 40 -17.64 -21.13 -16.29
C SER A 40 -16.38 -20.46 -15.72
N SER A 41 -15.37 -21.23 -15.32
CA SER A 41 -14.05 -20.71 -14.90
C SER A 41 -13.27 -20.11 -16.06
N VAL A 42 -13.34 -20.72 -17.25
CA VAL A 42 -12.73 -20.18 -18.47
C VAL A 42 -13.43 -18.88 -18.92
N ARG A 43 -14.77 -18.81 -18.85
CA ARG A 43 -15.53 -17.58 -19.17
C ARG A 43 -15.37 -16.45 -18.15
N ARG A 44 -15.10 -16.76 -16.87
CA ARG A 44 -14.98 -15.78 -15.78
C ARG A 44 -13.55 -15.29 -15.53
N GLY A 45 -12.56 -15.89 -16.20
CA GLY A 45 -11.15 -15.73 -15.85
C GLY A 45 -10.78 -16.50 -14.58
N PHE A 46 -9.52 -16.92 -14.49
CA PHE A 46 -8.95 -17.54 -13.30
C PHE A 46 -7.68 -16.81 -12.89
N ASP A 47 -7.54 -16.56 -11.59
CA ASP A 47 -6.30 -16.03 -11.03
C ASP A 47 -5.40 -17.19 -10.63
N PHE A 48 -4.19 -17.24 -11.19
CA PHE A 48 -3.19 -18.24 -10.82
C PHE A 48 -1.84 -17.56 -10.57
N THR A 49 -1.55 -17.31 -9.30
CA THR A 49 -0.27 -16.78 -8.86
C THR A 49 0.77 -17.90 -8.71
N LEU A 50 1.87 -17.78 -9.44
CA LEU A 50 3.06 -18.61 -9.35
C LEU A 50 4.20 -17.82 -8.72
N MET A 51 4.96 -18.46 -7.83
CA MET A 51 6.18 -17.90 -7.28
C MET A 51 7.39 -18.69 -7.77
N VAL A 52 8.48 -18.00 -8.11
CA VAL A 52 9.74 -18.65 -8.53
C VAL A 52 10.82 -18.30 -7.53
N VAL A 53 11.42 -19.32 -6.90
CA VAL A 53 12.42 -19.18 -5.85
C VAL A 53 13.67 -19.95 -6.22
N GLY A 54 14.84 -19.44 -5.85
CA GLY A 54 16.12 -20.11 -6.06
C GLY A 54 17.28 -19.12 -6.03
N LYS A 55 18.51 -19.64 -6.00
CA LYS A 55 19.76 -18.85 -5.96
C LYS A 55 19.82 -17.84 -7.12
N ALA A 56 20.53 -16.73 -6.91
CA ALA A 56 20.80 -15.76 -7.97
C ALA A 56 21.55 -16.44 -9.14
N GLY A 57 21.25 -16.02 -10.38
CA GLY A 57 21.92 -16.57 -11.58
C GLY A 57 21.41 -17.93 -12.10
N LEU A 58 20.37 -18.51 -11.50
CA LEU A 58 19.76 -19.77 -11.98
C LEU A 58 18.79 -19.62 -13.16
N GLY A 59 18.55 -18.40 -13.64
CA GLY A 59 17.66 -18.15 -14.79
C GLY A 59 16.17 -18.03 -14.44
N LYS A 60 15.83 -17.58 -13.21
CA LYS A 60 14.44 -17.38 -12.77
C LYS A 60 13.61 -16.51 -13.73
N SER A 61 14.12 -15.33 -14.10
CA SER A 61 13.42 -14.42 -15.02
C SER A 61 13.29 -15.02 -16.42
N THR A 62 14.34 -15.72 -16.90
CA THR A 62 14.32 -16.46 -18.16
C THR A 62 13.26 -17.56 -18.15
N LEU A 63 13.10 -18.29 -17.04
CA LEU A 63 12.06 -19.30 -16.88
C LEU A 63 10.66 -18.70 -16.98
N ILE A 64 10.43 -17.55 -16.32
CA ILE A 64 9.13 -16.84 -16.39
C ILE A 64 8.83 -16.43 -17.84
N ASN A 65 9.80 -15.79 -18.52
CA ASN A 65 9.63 -15.36 -19.92
C ASN A 65 9.43 -16.56 -20.87
N SER A 66 10.09 -17.68 -20.60
CA SER A 66 9.94 -18.92 -21.37
C SER A 66 8.56 -19.55 -21.14
N LEU A 67 8.03 -19.52 -19.91
CA LEU A 67 6.76 -20.15 -19.54
C LEU A 67 5.54 -19.45 -20.18
N PHE A 68 5.56 -18.11 -20.22
CA PHE A 68 4.44 -17.31 -20.72
C PHE A 68 4.53 -16.93 -22.22
N LEU A 69 5.62 -17.30 -22.91
CA LEU A 69 5.79 -17.19 -24.36
C LEU A 69 5.41 -15.85 -25.03
N THR A 70 5.42 -14.72 -24.32
CA THR A 70 5.10 -13.41 -24.92
C THR A 70 6.08 -12.32 -24.50
N GLU A 71 6.58 -11.59 -25.50
CA GLU A 71 6.72 -10.14 -25.36
C GLU A 71 5.36 -9.64 -24.86
N LEU A 72 5.31 -9.12 -23.63
CA LEU A 72 4.09 -8.57 -23.09
C LEU A 72 3.59 -7.49 -24.07
N PRO A 73 2.31 -7.50 -24.50
CA PRO A 73 1.80 -6.40 -25.30
C PRO A 73 2.06 -5.08 -24.56
N PRO A 74 2.40 -3.99 -25.29
CA PRO A 74 2.55 -2.69 -24.66
C PRO A 74 1.28 -2.38 -23.87
N MET A 75 1.49 -1.87 -22.66
CA MET A 75 0.49 -1.57 -21.64
C MET A 75 -0.56 -0.55 -22.11
N ASP A 76 -1.44 -0.91 -23.03
CA ASP A 76 -2.48 -0.01 -23.54
C ASP A 76 -3.86 -0.68 -23.69
N ASN A 77 -4.10 -1.84 -23.06
CA ASN A 77 -5.46 -2.36 -22.94
C ASN A 77 -5.74 -2.87 -21.52
N GLN A 78 -6.66 -2.16 -20.86
CA GLN A 78 -7.23 -2.50 -19.57
C GLN A 78 -8.00 -3.81 -19.68
N GLY A 79 -7.32 -4.94 -19.42
CA GLY A 79 -7.95 -6.23 -19.19
C GLY A 79 -7.28 -7.41 -19.89
N ALA A 80 -6.09 -7.84 -19.44
CA ALA A 80 -5.61 -9.22 -19.52
C ALA A 80 -4.19 -9.32 -18.92
N PHE A 81 -3.98 -10.24 -17.96
CA PHE A 81 -2.68 -10.62 -17.39
C PHE A 81 -1.77 -9.49 -16.90
N GLN A 82 -2.01 -8.98 -15.68
CA GLN A 82 -1.02 -8.15 -15.01
C GLN A 82 0.03 -9.03 -14.32
N LEU A 83 1.16 -9.27 -15.00
CA LEU A 83 2.33 -9.92 -14.39
C LEU A 83 3.04 -8.92 -13.47
N VAL A 84 2.78 -8.98 -12.17
CA VAL A 84 3.55 -8.22 -11.17
C VAL A 84 4.89 -8.92 -10.93
N GLN A 85 5.91 -8.58 -11.72
CA GLN A 85 7.28 -9.05 -11.48
C GLN A 85 7.90 -8.26 -10.32
N LYS A 86 7.96 -8.87 -9.13
CA LYS A 86 8.77 -8.37 -8.01
C LYS A 86 10.00 -9.25 -7.83
N THR A 87 11.17 -8.70 -8.15
CA THR A 87 12.45 -9.37 -7.87
C THR A 87 12.95 -8.90 -6.52
N MET A 88 12.87 -9.76 -5.49
CA MET A 88 13.57 -9.53 -4.23
C MET A 88 14.94 -10.21 -4.26
N GLN A 89 16.00 -9.48 -3.92
CA GLN A 89 17.29 -10.08 -3.62
C GLN A 89 17.24 -10.61 -2.19
N VAL A 90 17.28 -11.93 -2.05
CA VAL A 90 17.06 -12.60 -0.76
C VAL A 90 18.40 -13.12 -0.25
N ARG A 91 18.99 -12.43 0.74
CA ARG A 91 20.09 -12.98 1.57
C ARG A 91 19.57 -13.76 2.79
N GLN A 92 18.27 -13.73 3.09
CA GLN A 92 17.68 -14.37 4.28
C GLN A 92 16.30 -14.94 3.95
N SER A 93 15.90 -16.10 4.46
CA SER A 93 14.56 -16.70 4.25
C SER A 93 13.30 -15.88 4.64
N PRO A 94 13.33 -14.91 5.59
CA PRO A 94 12.13 -14.22 6.09
C PRO A 94 11.25 -13.47 5.08
N PRO A 95 11.76 -12.75 4.06
CA PRO A 95 10.92 -11.87 3.24
C PRO A 95 9.97 -12.63 2.32
N VAL A 96 10.36 -13.81 1.83
CA VAL A 96 9.51 -14.67 1.00
C VAL A 96 8.34 -15.22 1.83
N ILE A 97 8.63 -15.66 3.05
CA ILE A 97 7.65 -16.21 3.97
C ILE A 97 6.66 -15.11 4.38
N ASN A 98 7.15 -13.92 4.74
CA ASN A 98 6.31 -12.78 5.08
C ASN A 98 5.42 -12.35 3.91
N TYR A 99 5.92 -12.43 2.67
CA TYR A 99 5.10 -12.14 1.49
C TYR A 99 3.90 -13.10 1.39
N ILE A 100 4.13 -14.40 1.57
CA ILE A 100 3.07 -15.41 1.52
C ILE A 100 2.07 -15.20 2.67
N ASP A 101 2.56 -14.95 3.89
CA ASP A 101 1.70 -14.68 5.05
C ASP A 101 0.84 -13.43 4.85
N ASN A 102 1.42 -12.35 4.33
CA ASN A 102 0.68 -11.13 4.02
C ASN A 102 -0.41 -11.40 2.98
N LYS A 103 -0.17 -12.27 1.99
CA LYS A 103 -1.20 -12.67 1.02
C LYS A 103 -2.32 -13.50 1.62
N PHE A 104 -2.01 -14.36 2.59
CA PHE A 104 -3.04 -15.06 3.35
C PHE A 104 -3.81 -14.12 4.27
N GLU A 105 -3.15 -13.13 4.87
CA GLU A 105 -3.79 -12.11 5.71
C GLU A 105 -4.71 -11.19 4.90
N ASP A 106 -4.26 -10.70 3.74
CA ASP A 106 -5.08 -9.93 2.80
C ASP A 106 -6.37 -10.69 2.45
N PHE A 107 -6.24 -11.99 2.15
CA PHE A 107 -7.37 -12.85 1.81
C PHE A 107 -8.30 -13.06 3.01
N LEU A 108 -7.75 -13.38 4.19
CA LEU A 108 -8.53 -13.55 5.42
C LEU A 108 -9.30 -12.27 5.79
N ASN A 109 -8.64 -11.12 5.73
CA ASN A 109 -9.25 -9.81 5.96
C ASN A 109 -10.36 -9.52 4.95
N SER A 110 -10.22 -9.98 3.71
CA SER A 110 -11.27 -9.85 2.70
C SER A 110 -12.46 -10.79 2.95
N GLU A 111 -12.20 -12.00 3.44
CA GLU A 111 -13.22 -12.99 3.79
C GLU A 111 -14.06 -12.54 5.01
N SER A 112 -13.41 -11.91 6.00
CA SER A 112 -14.04 -11.38 7.21
C SER A 112 -14.90 -10.13 6.96
N ARG A 113 -14.82 -9.48 5.79
CA ARG A 113 -15.65 -8.30 5.49
C ARG A 113 -17.12 -8.69 5.36
N VAL A 114 -17.99 -7.86 5.93
CA VAL A 114 -19.46 -8.04 5.88
C VAL A 114 -19.99 -8.00 4.44
N ASN A 115 -19.42 -7.14 3.58
CA ASN A 115 -19.82 -7.06 2.17
C ASN A 115 -18.92 -7.94 1.29
N ARG A 116 -19.36 -9.17 1.04
CA ARG A 116 -18.61 -10.19 0.29
C ARG A 116 -18.71 -9.98 -1.22
N ARG A 117 -17.93 -9.05 -1.78
CA ARG A 117 -17.70 -8.98 -3.23
C ARG A 117 -16.69 -10.05 -3.66
N ARG A 118 -16.85 -10.63 -4.86
CA ARG A 118 -15.91 -11.60 -5.43
C ARG A 118 -14.59 -10.88 -5.77
N MET A 119 -13.60 -11.01 -4.90
CA MET A 119 -12.26 -10.43 -5.07
C MET A 119 -11.33 -11.38 -5.85
N PRO A 120 -10.33 -10.84 -6.59
CA PRO A 120 -9.31 -11.66 -7.23
C PRO A 120 -8.41 -12.35 -6.20
N ASP A 121 -8.07 -13.61 -6.48
CA ASP A 121 -7.25 -14.43 -5.58
C ASP A 121 -5.76 -14.15 -5.79
N SER A 122 -5.16 -13.36 -4.89
CA SER A 122 -3.74 -13.01 -4.95
C SER A 122 -2.81 -13.92 -4.14
N ARG A 123 -3.33 -15.03 -3.59
CA ARG A 123 -2.54 -16.01 -2.86
C ARG A 123 -1.60 -16.76 -3.80
N VAL A 124 -0.46 -17.20 -3.27
CA VAL A 124 0.52 -17.99 -4.03
C VAL A 124 0.04 -19.44 -4.07
N HIS A 125 -0.22 -19.96 -5.27
CA HIS A 125 -0.75 -21.33 -5.43
C HIS A 125 0.35 -22.38 -5.58
N CYS A 126 1.48 -21.97 -6.15
CA CYS A 126 2.60 -22.87 -6.40
C CYS A 126 3.92 -22.08 -6.32
N CYS A 127 4.92 -22.70 -5.71
CA CYS A 127 6.30 -22.23 -5.76
C CYS A 127 7.16 -23.19 -6.57
N LEU A 128 7.74 -22.67 -7.66
CA LEU A 128 8.81 -23.34 -8.39
C LEU A 128 10.13 -23.10 -7.66
N TYR A 129 10.72 -24.17 -7.16
CA TYR A 129 12.00 -24.11 -6.46
C TYR A 129 13.14 -24.52 -7.40
N LEU A 130 13.95 -23.56 -7.83
CA LEU A 130 15.11 -23.80 -8.68
C LEU A 130 16.29 -24.22 -7.81
N ILE A 131 16.62 -25.50 -7.90
CA ILE A 131 17.80 -26.13 -7.34
C ILE A 131 18.98 -25.77 -8.24
N SER A 132 20.09 -25.38 -7.62
CA SER A 132 21.32 -25.09 -8.36
C SER A 132 21.84 -26.38 -9.01
N PRO A 133 22.44 -26.32 -10.21
CA PRO A 133 23.05 -27.48 -10.87
C PRO A 133 24.38 -27.83 -10.18
N SER A 134 24.31 -28.21 -8.91
CA SER A 134 25.38 -28.88 -8.20
C SER A 134 25.28 -30.35 -8.58
N GLY A 135 26.36 -30.95 -9.10
CA GLY A 135 26.40 -32.41 -9.34
C GLY A 135 26.29 -33.22 -8.04
N HIS A 136 26.34 -32.55 -6.89
CA HIS A 136 26.01 -33.09 -5.57
C HIS A 136 24.58 -32.69 -5.19
N GLY A 137 23.92 -33.46 -4.32
CA GLY A 137 22.52 -33.32 -3.91
C GLY A 137 22.10 -31.95 -3.34
N LEU A 138 21.06 -31.93 -2.50
CA LEU A 138 20.51 -30.67 -2.02
C LEU A 138 21.51 -29.91 -1.14
N GLN A 139 21.66 -28.60 -1.41
CA GLN A 139 22.50 -27.75 -0.58
C GLN A 139 21.86 -27.59 0.81
N PRO A 140 22.64 -27.51 1.91
CA PRO A 140 22.09 -27.32 3.26
C PRO A 140 21.19 -26.09 3.39
N LEU A 141 21.54 -25.00 2.70
CA LEU A 141 20.73 -23.78 2.64
C LEU A 141 19.37 -24.02 1.96
N ASP A 142 19.36 -24.82 0.88
CA ASP A 142 18.13 -25.17 0.16
C ASP A 142 17.23 -26.03 1.04
N VAL A 143 17.81 -26.97 1.79
CA VAL A 143 17.08 -27.81 2.75
C VAL A 143 16.42 -26.97 3.84
N GLU A 144 17.16 -26.05 4.48
CA GLU A 144 16.60 -25.17 5.51
C GLU A 144 15.46 -24.31 4.96
N PHE A 145 15.63 -23.80 3.75
CA PHE A 145 14.63 -22.96 3.10
C PHE A 145 13.36 -23.74 2.73
N MET A 146 13.50 -24.92 2.10
CA MET A 146 12.38 -25.79 1.75
C MET A 146 11.63 -26.28 3.01
N LYS A 147 12.35 -26.56 4.10
CA LYS A 147 11.75 -26.89 5.41
C LYS A 147 10.88 -25.76 5.97
N ARG A 148 11.16 -24.49 5.68
CA ARG A 148 10.30 -23.39 6.13
C ARG A 148 9.13 -23.13 5.18
N LEU A 149 9.28 -23.45 3.90
CA LEU A 149 8.30 -23.11 2.87
C LEU A 149 7.20 -24.18 2.68
N HIS A 150 7.52 -25.47 2.86
CA HIS A 150 6.61 -26.57 2.52
C HIS A 150 5.29 -26.59 3.32
N ASP A 151 5.26 -25.98 4.51
CA ASP A 151 4.03 -25.86 5.29
C ASP A 151 3.06 -24.82 4.72
N LYS A 152 3.57 -23.81 4.01
CA LYS A 152 2.79 -22.63 3.59
C LYS A 152 2.40 -22.65 2.11
N VAL A 153 3.20 -23.29 1.27
CA VAL A 153 2.99 -23.30 -0.17
C VAL A 153 3.42 -24.62 -0.76
N THR A 154 2.73 -25.04 -1.81
CA THR A 154 3.05 -26.23 -2.58
C THR A 154 4.31 -26.03 -3.40
N ILE A 155 5.34 -26.83 -3.13
CA ILE A 155 6.66 -26.72 -3.76
C ILE A 155 6.79 -27.73 -4.91
N ILE A 156 7.23 -27.24 -6.07
CA ILE A 156 7.67 -28.06 -7.20
C ILE A 156 9.18 -27.88 -7.38
N PRO A 157 10.00 -28.90 -7.09
CA PRO A 157 11.45 -28.83 -7.28
C PRO A 157 11.84 -28.92 -8.76
N LEU A 158 12.65 -27.98 -9.22
CA LEU A 158 13.18 -27.89 -10.58
C LEU A 158 14.71 -27.84 -10.55
N ILE A 159 15.36 -28.64 -11.38
CA ILE A 159 16.81 -28.52 -11.59
C ILE A 159 17.03 -27.44 -12.64
N ALA A 160 17.68 -26.35 -12.23
CA ALA A 160 17.99 -25.24 -13.13
C ALA A 160 19.18 -25.57 -14.05
N LYS A 161 19.17 -25.02 -15.27
CA LYS A 161 20.23 -25.24 -16.28
C LYS A 161 20.51 -26.73 -16.51
N GLY A 162 19.46 -27.49 -16.84
CA GLY A 162 19.58 -28.94 -17.07
C GLY A 162 20.57 -29.32 -18.19
N ASP A 163 20.94 -28.37 -19.04
CA ASP A 163 21.94 -28.47 -20.10
C ASP A 163 23.38 -28.61 -19.61
N THR A 164 23.64 -28.45 -18.31
CA THR A 164 24.98 -28.65 -17.72
C THR A 164 25.29 -30.11 -17.38
N PHE A 165 24.30 -31.00 -17.42
CA PHE A 165 24.45 -32.40 -17.01
C PHE A 165 24.39 -33.33 -18.21
N THR A 166 25.16 -34.41 -18.15
CA THR A 166 24.93 -35.57 -19.02
C THR A 166 23.63 -36.28 -18.61
N PRO A 167 22.97 -37.04 -19.51
CA PRO A 167 21.74 -37.75 -19.15
C PRO A 167 21.96 -38.74 -18.00
N GLU A 168 23.14 -39.36 -17.89
CA GLU A 168 23.52 -40.25 -16.80
C GLU A 168 23.68 -39.49 -15.47
N GLU A 169 24.40 -38.37 -15.47
CA GLU A 169 24.56 -37.51 -14.29
C GLU A 169 23.21 -36.96 -13.82
N CYS A 170 22.34 -36.57 -14.76
CA CYS A 170 21.01 -36.07 -14.45
C CYS A 170 20.19 -37.10 -13.67
N GLN A 171 20.25 -38.38 -14.05
CA GLN A 171 19.56 -39.46 -13.33
C GLN A 171 20.12 -39.66 -11.91
N GLN A 172 21.44 -39.58 -11.74
CA GLN A 172 22.08 -39.70 -10.43
C GLN A 172 21.68 -38.54 -9.51
N VAL A 173 21.76 -37.30 -10.01
CA VAL A 173 21.36 -36.09 -9.27
C VAL A 173 19.89 -36.14 -8.88
N LYS A 174 19.00 -36.59 -9.77
CA LYS A 174 17.57 -36.77 -9.45
C LYS A 174 17.38 -37.75 -8.29
N LYS A 175 18.02 -38.92 -8.33
CA LYS A 175 17.94 -39.91 -7.25
C LYS A 175 18.44 -39.35 -5.92
N GLN A 176 19.56 -38.65 -5.94
CA GLN A 176 20.13 -38.03 -4.75
C GLN A 176 19.19 -36.97 -4.15
N ILE A 177 18.63 -36.08 -4.98
CA ILE A 177 17.68 -35.05 -4.52
C ILE A 177 16.44 -35.69 -3.88
N ILE A 178 15.90 -36.76 -4.46
CA ILE A 178 14.74 -37.48 -3.90
C ILE A 178 15.09 -38.08 -2.53
N GLN A 179 16.25 -38.73 -2.41
CA GLN A 179 16.73 -39.28 -1.14
C GLN A 179 16.89 -38.18 -0.08
N ASP A 180 17.46 -37.04 -0.46
CA ASP A 180 17.63 -35.90 0.45
C ASP A 180 16.28 -35.31 0.89
N ILE A 181 15.31 -35.19 -0.02
CA ILE A 181 13.94 -34.72 0.30
C ILE A 181 13.26 -35.65 1.30
N GLN A 182 13.38 -36.97 1.10
CA GLN A 182 12.82 -37.99 1.98
C GLN A 182 13.50 -38.00 3.35
N ALA A 183 14.84 -37.94 3.39
CA ALA A 183 15.62 -37.89 4.62
C ALA A 183 15.25 -36.67 5.50
N HIS A 184 15.01 -35.53 4.85
CA HIS A 184 14.64 -34.28 5.53
C HIS A 184 13.13 -34.12 5.76
N LYS A 185 12.31 -35.08 5.32
CA LYS A 185 10.84 -35.09 5.43
C LYS A 185 10.17 -33.83 4.87
N ILE A 186 10.66 -33.36 3.72
CA ILE A 186 10.10 -32.17 3.06
C ILE A 186 8.88 -32.60 2.24
N LYS A 187 7.74 -31.96 2.49
CA LYS A 187 6.51 -32.19 1.69
C LYS A 187 6.63 -31.47 0.36
N ILE A 188 6.66 -32.22 -0.73
CA ILE A 188 6.58 -31.68 -2.09
C ILE A 188 5.17 -31.90 -2.66
N TYR A 189 4.89 -31.32 -3.81
CA TYR A 189 3.63 -31.57 -4.51
C TYR A 189 3.51 -33.06 -4.87
N GLU A 190 2.49 -33.70 -4.33
CA GLU A 190 2.10 -35.07 -4.65
C GLU A 190 0.90 -35.03 -5.61
N PHE A 191 0.94 -35.89 -6.63
CA PHE A 191 -0.16 -35.97 -7.58
C PHE A 191 -1.35 -36.66 -6.92
N PRO A 192 -2.57 -36.06 -6.97
CA PRO A 192 -3.76 -36.71 -6.43
C PRO A 192 -4.00 -38.05 -7.11
N ASP A 193 -4.44 -39.06 -6.34
CA ASP A 193 -4.84 -40.35 -6.89
C ASP A 193 -6.14 -40.19 -7.70
N ALA A 194 -5.99 -40.03 -9.01
CA ALA A 194 -7.11 -40.22 -9.92
C ALA A 194 -7.48 -41.71 -9.90
N GLY A 195 -8.64 -42.05 -9.32
CA GLY A 195 -9.14 -43.43 -9.14
C GLY A 195 -9.40 -44.23 -10.43
N GLN A 196 -8.82 -43.86 -11.57
CA GLN A 196 -8.87 -44.57 -12.85
C GLN A 196 -7.52 -45.23 -13.16
N HIS A 197 -7.55 -46.53 -13.52
CA HIS A 197 -6.36 -47.33 -13.81
C HIS A 197 -5.44 -46.74 -14.92
N GLU A 198 -5.99 -46.01 -15.90
CA GLU A 198 -5.18 -45.33 -16.93
C GLU A 198 -4.48 -44.06 -16.43
N GLY A 199 -5.15 -43.29 -15.55
CA GLY A 199 -4.57 -42.11 -14.91
C GLY A 199 -3.36 -42.45 -14.03
N ARG A 200 -3.37 -43.66 -13.44
CA ARG A 200 -2.28 -44.17 -12.60
C ARG A 200 -0.98 -44.39 -13.38
N LYS A 201 -1.04 -44.87 -14.63
CA LYS A 201 0.15 -45.07 -15.48
C LYS A 201 0.81 -43.74 -15.88
N LEU A 202 -0.01 -42.71 -16.15
CA LEU A 202 0.49 -41.37 -16.44
C LEU A 202 1.04 -40.69 -15.17
N LYS A 203 0.42 -40.94 -14.02
CA LYS A 203 0.91 -40.47 -12.71
C LYS A 203 2.31 -41.00 -12.42
N ILE A 204 2.52 -42.33 -12.52
CA ILE A 204 3.82 -42.97 -12.28
C ILE A 204 4.92 -42.36 -13.16
N LYS A 205 4.66 -42.19 -14.46
CA LYS A 205 5.64 -41.59 -15.40
C LYS A 205 6.04 -40.16 -15.03
N VAL A 206 5.09 -39.35 -14.57
CA VAL A 206 5.37 -37.96 -14.20
C VAL A 206 6.06 -37.87 -12.84
N GLU A 207 5.67 -38.73 -11.91
CA GLU A 207 6.26 -38.83 -10.57
C GLU A 207 7.71 -39.34 -10.62
N GLU A 208 7.99 -40.36 -11.44
CA GLU A 208 9.36 -40.83 -11.73
C GLU A 208 10.23 -39.77 -12.43
N SER A 209 9.61 -38.83 -13.15
CA SER A 209 10.32 -37.77 -13.87
C SER A 209 10.70 -36.58 -12.98
N MET A 210 10.17 -36.51 -11.75
CA MET A 210 10.52 -35.48 -10.77
C MET A 210 11.86 -35.79 -10.12
N PRO A 211 12.69 -34.78 -9.78
CA PRO A 211 12.56 -33.38 -10.12
C PRO A 211 12.82 -33.09 -11.61
N LEU A 212 12.09 -32.12 -12.19
CA LEU A 212 12.17 -31.80 -13.61
C LEU A 212 13.44 -31.00 -13.92
N ALA A 213 14.25 -31.48 -14.89
CA ALA A 213 15.40 -30.76 -15.40
C ALA A 213 14.97 -29.78 -16.51
N VAL A 214 15.15 -28.48 -16.25
CA VAL A 214 14.68 -27.41 -17.13
C VAL A 214 15.83 -26.61 -17.75
N VAL A 215 15.70 -26.37 -19.05
CA VAL A 215 16.52 -25.48 -19.86
C VAL A 215 15.60 -24.35 -20.30
N CYS A 216 16.06 -23.11 -20.17
CA CYS A 216 15.26 -21.93 -20.50
C CYS A 216 16.08 -20.97 -21.36
N SER A 217 15.46 -20.45 -22.41
CA SER A 217 16.08 -19.51 -23.34
C SER A 217 15.09 -18.43 -23.75
N ASN A 218 15.58 -17.21 -23.85
CA ASN A 218 14.85 -16.09 -24.47
C ASN A 218 15.19 -15.95 -25.96
N MET A 219 16.20 -16.68 -26.45
CA MET A 219 16.71 -16.56 -27.81
C MET A 219 16.01 -17.56 -28.73
N GLU A 220 15.60 -17.08 -29.89
CA GLU A 220 15.05 -17.89 -30.98
C GLU A 220 16.15 -18.19 -31.99
N VAL A 221 16.33 -19.48 -32.28
CA VAL A 221 17.33 -20.00 -33.23
C VAL A 221 16.57 -20.70 -34.34
N ALA A 222 16.99 -20.50 -35.60
CA ALA A 222 16.41 -21.18 -36.74
C ALA A 222 17.10 -22.54 -36.93
N ILE A 223 16.34 -23.63 -36.77
CA ILE A 223 16.79 -25.01 -37.03
C ILE A 223 15.84 -25.59 -38.07
N ASP A 224 16.36 -26.13 -39.16
CA ASP A 224 15.57 -26.75 -40.24
C ASP A 224 14.43 -25.85 -40.78
N GLY A 225 14.68 -24.55 -40.87
CA GLY A 225 13.71 -23.55 -41.32
C GLY A 225 12.61 -23.20 -40.30
N LYS A 226 12.62 -23.81 -39.11
CA LYS A 226 11.73 -23.49 -38.00
C LYS A 226 12.43 -22.63 -36.97
N LYS A 227 11.80 -21.52 -36.59
CA LYS A 227 12.25 -20.70 -35.45
C LYS A 227 11.84 -21.40 -34.16
N VAL A 228 12.82 -21.89 -33.41
CA VAL A 228 12.62 -22.57 -32.13
C VAL A 228 13.40 -21.86 -31.04
N ARG A 229 12.85 -21.83 -29.82
CA ARG A 229 13.58 -21.26 -28.68
C ARG A 229 14.61 -22.25 -28.20
N GLY A 230 15.86 -21.80 -28.14
CA GLY A 230 16.98 -22.66 -27.80
C GLY A 230 18.19 -21.87 -27.34
N ARG A 231 19.14 -22.56 -26.72
CA ARG A 231 20.48 -22.02 -26.42
C ARG A 231 21.45 -22.51 -27.47
N GLN A 232 22.14 -21.59 -28.11
CA GLN A 232 23.17 -21.93 -29.09
C GLN A 232 24.51 -22.11 -28.37
N TYR A 233 25.12 -23.27 -28.58
CA TYR A 233 26.46 -23.63 -28.14
C TYR A 233 27.36 -23.84 -29.36
N PRO A 234 28.71 -23.79 -29.20
CA PRO A 234 29.63 -24.10 -30.29
C PRO A 234 29.44 -25.49 -30.90
N TRP A 235 28.96 -26.46 -30.11
CA TRP A 235 28.78 -27.86 -30.52
C TRP A 235 27.33 -28.21 -30.93
N GLY A 236 26.37 -27.28 -30.80
CA GLY A 236 24.98 -27.58 -31.16
C GLY A 236 23.98 -26.63 -30.51
N VAL A 237 22.69 -26.89 -30.71
CA VAL A 237 21.61 -26.06 -30.17
C VAL A 237 20.74 -26.87 -29.22
N ALA A 238 20.63 -26.41 -27.98
CA ALA A 238 19.75 -27.00 -26.98
C ALA A 238 18.35 -26.39 -27.10
N GLU A 239 17.45 -27.10 -27.78
CA GLU A 239 16.03 -26.73 -27.89
C GLU A 239 15.27 -26.86 -26.56
N VAL A 240 14.48 -25.84 -26.21
CA VAL A 240 13.69 -25.82 -24.96
C VAL A 240 12.40 -26.65 -25.07
N ALA A 241 11.81 -26.72 -26.27
CA ALA A 241 10.53 -27.40 -26.49
C ALA A 241 10.67 -28.91 -26.73
N ASN A 242 11.89 -29.38 -27.02
CA ASN A 242 12.15 -30.78 -27.31
C ASN A 242 12.17 -31.60 -26.01
N GLY A 243 11.39 -32.70 -25.99
CA GLY A 243 11.27 -33.58 -24.83
C GLY A 243 12.51 -34.44 -24.55
N GLU A 244 13.38 -34.62 -25.54
CA GLU A 244 14.64 -35.36 -25.37
C GLU A 244 15.72 -34.49 -24.70
N HIS A 245 15.75 -33.20 -25.01
CA HIS A 245 16.71 -32.25 -24.42
C HIS A 245 16.26 -31.74 -23.06
N CYS A 246 14.95 -31.56 -22.86
CA CYS A 246 14.45 -30.90 -21.65
C CYS A 246 13.02 -31.29 -21.27
N ALA A 247 12.77 -31.40 -19.97
CA ALA A 247 11.44 -31.64 -19.41
C ALA A 247 10.56 -30.37 -19.30
N PHE A 248 10.90 -29.28 -19.99
CA PHE A 248 10.18 -28.01 -19.92
C PHE A 248 8.73 -28.12 -20.45
N SER A 249 8.53 -28.87 -21.54
CA SER A 249 7.19 -29.14 -22.09
C SER A 249 6.30 -29.87 -21.08
N VAL A 250 6.87 -30.75 -20.25
CA VAL A 250 6.17 -31.45 -19.17
C VAL A 250 5.81 -30.47 -18.05
N LEU A 251 6.76 -29.63 -17.61
CA LEU A 251 6.52 -28.60 -16.60
C LEU A 251 5.36 -27.67 -17.02
N ARG A 252 5.39 -27.18 -18.25
CA ARG A 252 4.35 -26.28 -18.79
C ARG A 252 2.98 -26.96 -18.81
N LYS A 253 2.91 -28.24 -19.18
CA LYS A 253 1.67 -29.02 -19.19
C LYS A 253 1.09 -29.19 -17.78
N ILE A 254 1.95 -29.46 -16.79
CA ILE A 254 1.55 -29.59 -15.38
C ILE A 254 0.96 -28.27 -14.87
N LEU A 255 1.67 -27.15 -15.07
CA LEU A 255 1.30 -25.85 -14.51
C LEU A 255 0.06 -25.23 -15.17
N ILE A 256 -0.05 -25.30 -16.50
CA ILE A 256 -1.08 -24.56 -17.25
C ILE A 256 -2.29 -25.44 -17.59
N ARG A 257 -2.08 -26.73 -17.87
CA ARG A 257 -3.12 -27.58 -18.48
C ARG A 257 -3.76 -28.58 -17.53
N THR A 258 -2.98 -29.33 -16.75
CA THR A 258 -3.52 -30.48 -16.01
C THR A 258 -3.76 -30.22 -14.53
N HIS A 259 -2.79 -29.63 -13.82
CA HIS A 259 -2.82 -29.59 -12.35
C HIS A 259 -3.11 -28.21 -11.74
N MET A 260 -3.42 -27.21 -12.57
CA MET A 260 -3.68 -25.87 -12.08
C MET A 260 -4.80 -25.81 -11.03
N GLN A 261 -5.94 -26.47 -11.29
CA GLN A 261 -7.07 -26.46 -10.36
C GLN A 261 -6.76 -27.20 -9.06
N ASP A 262 -5.97 -28.27 -9.15
CA ASP A 262 -5.58 -29.06 -8.00
C ASP A 262 -4.62 -28.28 -7.08
N LEU A 263 -3.63 -27.59 -7.64
CA LEU A 263 -2.75 -26.68 -6.89
C LEU A 263 -3.53 -25.59 -6.15
N LYS A 264 -4.57 -25.03 -6.80
CA LYS A 264 -5.49 -24.09 -6.15
C LYS A 264 -6.29 -24.77 -5.02
N GLY A 265 -6.77 -25.99 -5.25
CA GLY A 265 -7.47 -26.81 -4.27
C GLY A 265 -6.64 -27.02 -3.01
N ILE A 266 -5.41 -27.51 -3.15
CA ILE A 266 -4.45 -27.73 -2.05
C ILE A 266 -4.14 -26.44 -1.31
N THR A 267 -3.93 -25.34 -2.03
CA THR A 267 -3.69 -24.03 -1.41
C THR A 267 -4.85 -23.61 -0.52
N ASN A 268 -6.09 -23.86 -0.96
CA ASN A 268 -7.26 -23.50 -0.18
C ASN A 268 -7.49 -24.46 1.00
N SER A 269 -7.50 -25.77 0.75
CA SER A 269 -7.89 -26.79 1.73
C SER A 269 -6.82 -27.06 2.79
N ILE A 270 -5.54 -26.96 2.42
CA ILE A 270 -4.42 -27.30 3.32
C ILE A 270 -3.74 -26.01 3.78
N HIS A 271 -3.11 -25.27 2.88
CA HIS A 271 -2.22 -24.17 3.28
C HIS A 271 -2.99 -23.00 3.93
N TYR A 272 -4.07 -22.55 3.29
CA TYR A 272 -4.88 -21.44 3.79
C TYR A 272 -5.64 -21.82 5.07
N GLU A 273 -6.31 -22.98 5.11
CA GLU A 273 -7.02 -23.40 6.34
C GLU A 273 -6.07 -23.62 7.52
N ASN A 274 -4.86 -24.15 7.29
CA ASN A 274 -3.84 -24.26 8.34
C ASN A 274 -3.43 -22.87 8.85
N TYR A 275 -3.22 -21.91 7.95
CA TYR A 275 -2.90 -20.53 8.33
C TYR A 275 -4.05 -19.88 9.10
N ARG A 276 -5.29 -20.01 8.59
CA ARG A 276 -6.51 -19.47 9.18
C ARG A 276 -6.73 -20.02 10.59
N THR A 277 -6.61 -21.34 10.76
CA THR A 277 -6.75 -21.99 12.08
C THR A 277 -5.68 -21.48 13.05
N LYS A 278 -4.41 -21.38 12.62
CA LYS A 278 -3.33 -20.82 13.46
C LYS A 278 -3.57 -19.37 13.84
N LYS A 279 -4.03 -18.53 12.92
CA LYS A 279 -4.28 -17.10 13.15
C LYS A 279 -5.49 -16.89 14.07
N LEU A 280 -6.58 -17.64 13.85
CA LEU A 280 -7.77 -17.59 14.70
C LEU A 280 -7.48 -18.14 16.10
N ALA A 281 -6.75 -19.25 16.20
CA ALA A 281 -6.29 -19.79 17.48
C ALA A 281 -5.42 -18.76 18.22
N ALA A 282 -4.48 -18.12 17.53
CA ALA A 282 -3.63 -17.07 18.10
C ALA A 282 -4.44 -15.87 18.62
N LEU A 283 -5.50 -15.47 17.92
CA LEU A 283 -6.40 -14.40 18.39
C LEU A 283 -7.15 -14.82 19.66
N THR A 284 -7.59 -16.07 19.75
CA THR A 284 -8.28 -16.59 20.95
C THR A 284 -7.36 -16.75 22.16
N CYS A 285 -6.07 -17.06 21.99
CA CYS A 285 -5.14 -17.27 23.10
C CYS A 285 -4.30 -16.03 23.49
N ASN A 286 -4.02 -15.10 22.56
CA ASN A 286 -3.32 -13.85 22.89
C ASN A 286 -4.20 -12.84 23.64
N GLY A 287 -5.51 -13.08 23.75
CA GLY A 287 -6.41 -12.37 24.66
C GLY A 287 -6.35 -12.85 26.11
N VAL A 288 -5.61 -13.92 26.42
CA VAL A 288 -5.45 -14.44 27.78
C VAL A 288 -3.98 -14.65 28.06
N GLY A 289 -3.32 -13.62 28.59
CA GLY A 289 -2.03 -13.80 29.23
C GLY A 289 -2.17 -14.72 30.44
N GLY A 290 -1.44 -15.84 30.45
CA GLY A 290 -1.25 -16.64 31.65
C GLY A 290 -1.29 -18.14 31.39
N ALA A 291 -0.15 -18.79 31.65
CA ALA A 291 -0.01 -20.23 31.70
C ALA A 291 -1.09 -20.87 32.58
N ASN A 292 -1.89 -21.78 32.01
CA ASN A 292 -2.52 -22.97 32.62
C ASN A 292 -3.67 -23.45 31.72
N ALA A 293 -3.35 -24.05 30.58
CA ALA A 293 -4.34 -24.64 29.69
C ALA A 293 -4.32 -26.17 29.82
N LYS A 294 -4.99 -26.68 30.84
CA LYS A 294 -5.48 -28.07 30.81
C LYS A 294 -6.91 -28.26 31.31
N GLU A 295 -7.61 -27.19 31.66
CA GLU A 295 -8.96 -27.30 32.19
C GLU A 295 -9.71 -26.01 31.86
N GLU A 296 -10.41 -25.97 30.73
CA GLU A 296 -11.61 -25.14 30.53
C GLU A 296 -12.12 -25.35 29.10
N LEU A 297 -12.68 -26.54 28.86
CA LEU A 297 -13.45 -26.81 27.64
C LEU A 297 -14.95 -26.52 27.85
N ASN A 298 -15.32 -25.68 28.83
CA ASN A 298 -16.71 -25.56 29.26
C ASN A 298 -17.11 -24.15 29.74
N LYS A 299 -16.88 -23.11 28.92
CA LYS A 299 -17.53 -21.80 29.10
C LYS A 299 -18.13 -21.29 27.80
N CYS A 300 -19.40 -20.87 27.88
CA CYS A 300 -20.23 -20.46 26.76
C CYS A 300 -19.69 -19.22 26.02
N PRO A 301 -19.89 -19.11 24.69
CA PRO A 301 -19.41 -18.00 23.84
C PRO A 301 -19.83 -16.59 24.27
N LEU A 302 -20.90 -16.46 25.07
CA LEU A 302 -21.41 -15.18 25.55
C LEU A 302 -20.50 -14.52 26.61
N ALA A 303 -19.89 -15.32 27.48
CA ALA A 303 -18.99 -14.84 28.53
C ALA A 303 -17.68 -14.27 27.95
N HIS A 304 -17.25 -14.77 26.80
CA HIS A 304 -16.06 -14.28 26.11
C HIS A 304 -16.29 -12.91 25.47
N MET A 305 -17.46 -12.67 24.86
CA MET A 305 -17.83 -11.35 24.33
C MET A 305 -18.00 -10.30 25.43
N GLU A 306 -18.51 -10.69 26.60
CA GLU A 306 -18.61 -9.79 27.76
C GLU A 306 -17.24 -9.47 28.36
N ALA A 307 -16.33 -10.44 28.40
CA ALA A 307 -14.96 -10.23 28.84
C ALA A 307 -14.18 -9.29 27.89
N GLU A 308 -14.27 -9.49 26.57
CA GLU A 308 -13.66 -8.58 25.59
C GLU A 308 -14.25 -7.17 25.65
N ARG A 309 -15.59 -7.05 25.83
CA ARG A 309 -16.24 -5.75 26.00
C ARG A 309 -15.73 -5.05 27.26
N ASN A 310 -15.63 -5.76 28.38
CA ASN A 310 -15.16 -5.21 29.65
C ASN A 310 -13.68 -4.80 29.57
N GLU A 311 -12.84 -5.58 28.89
CA GLU A 311 -11.43 -5.24 28.68
C GLU A 311 -11.28 -3.98 27.81
N HIS A 312 -12.06 -3.86 26.74
CA HIS A 312 -12.06 -2.68 25.88
C HIS A 312 -12.53 -1.43 26.66
N VAL A 313 -13.57 -1.56 27.49
CA VAL A 313 -14.03 -0.47 28.36
C VAL A 313 -12.96 -0.06 29.36
N LEU A 314 -12.22 -1.01 29.94
CA LEU A 314 -11.13 -0.71 30.86
C LEU A 314 -9.97 0.02 30.15
N ARG A 315 -9.63 -0.39 28.92
CA ARG A 315 -8.61 0.23 28.09
C ARG A 315 -9.00 1.66 27.70
N LEU A 316 -10.26 1.88 27.34
CA LEU A 316 -10.80 3.22 27.06
C LEU A 316 -10.73 4.12 28.30
N LYS A 317 -11.12 3.63 29.48
CA LYS A 317 -11.00 4.39 30.74
C LYS A 317 -9.56 4.76 31.07
N LYS A 318 -8.61 3.84 30.83
CA LYS A 318 -7.18 4.12 31.02
C LYS A 318 -6.70 5.21 30.06
N MET A 319 -7.08 5.11 28.79
CA MET A 319 -6.72 6.11 27.78
C MET A 319 -7.35 7.48 28.07
N GLU A 320 -8.58 7.51 28.59
CA GLU A 320 -9.26 8.73 29.03
C GLU A 320 -8.52 9.40 30.20
N SER A 321 -8.08 8.60 31.19
CA SER A 321 -7.31 9.11 32.33
C SER A 321 -5.96 9.68 31.91
N GLU A 322 -5.24 8.99 31.02
CA GLU A 322 -3.97 9.48 30.46
C GLU A 322 -4.18 10.78 29.66
N MET A 323 -5.24 10.85 28.85
CA MET A 323 -5.59 12.05 28.09
C MET A 323 -5.97 13.23 29.01
N GLN A 324 -6.72 12.98 30.09
CA GLN A 324 -7.06 13.98 31.09
C GLN A 324 -5.82 14.54 31.80
N GLN A 325 -4.86 13.68 32.18
CA GLN A 325 -3.61 14.12 32.79
C GLN A 325 -2.77 15.01 31.84
N VAL A 326 -2.67 14.62 30.57
CA VAL A 326 -1.97 15.43 29.55
C VAL A 326 -2.70 16.76 29.34
N PHE A 327 -4.03 16.76 29.33
CA PHE A 327 -4.84 17.97 29.19
C PHE A 327 -4.62 18.92 30.38
N GLU A 328 -4.67 18.43 31.62
CA GLU A 328 -4.41 19.23 32.81
C GLU A 328 -3.00 19.83 32.81
N MET A 329 -2.00 19.05 32.40
CA MET A 329 -0.62 19.53 32.29
C MET A 329 -0.51 20.66 31.26
N LYS A 330 -1.13 20.51 30.07
CA LYS A 330 -1.15 21.54 29.04
C LYS A 330 -1.93 22.80 29.44
N VAL A 331 -3.06 22.64 30.14
CA VAL A 331 -3.85 23.76 30.65
C VAL A 331 -3.05 24.54 31.68
N ARG A 332 -2.34 23.85 32.58
CA ARG A 332 -1.46 24.47 33.58
C ARG A 332 -0.33 25.25 32.91
N GLU A 333 0.35 24.65 31.93
CA GLU A 333 1.41 25.31 31.17
C GLU A 333 0.89 26.56 30.43
N LYS A 334 -0.27 26.47 29.77
CA LYS A 334 -0.87 27.62 29.08
C LYS A 334 -1.31 28.73 30.02
N LYS A 335 -1.88 28.39 31.18
CA LYS A 335 -2.21 29.38 32.22
C LYS A 335 -0.97 30.08 32.75
N GLN A 336 0.14 29.35 32.91
CA GLN A 336 1.40 29.95 33.33
C GLN A 336 1.94 30.93 32.27
N LYS A 337 1.97 30.52 31.00
CA LYS A 337 2.37 31.39 29.89
C LYS A 337 1.53 32.66 29.79
N LEU A 338 0.21 32.55 30.02
CA LEU A 338 -0.68 33.70 30.05
C LEU A 338 -0.33 34.66 31.17
N LYS A 339 -0.09 34.18 32.39
CA LYS A 339 0.35 35.02 33.52
C LYS A 339 1.67 35.72 33.24
N ASP A 340 2.65 35.00 32.68
CA ASP A 340 3.95 35.57 32.35
C ASP A 340 3.79 36.66 31.28
N SER A 341 2.94 36.44 30.27
CA SER A 341 2.66 37.43 29.22
C SER A 341 1.90 38.66 29.74
N GLU A 342 0.98 38.48 30.69
CA GLU A 342 0.25 39.58 31.34
C GLU A 342 1.21 40.47 32.13
N LEU A 343 2.12 39.85 32.88
CA LEU A 343 3.12 40.57 33.67
C LEU A 343 4.14 41.31 32.79
N GLU A 344 4.53 40.73 31.65
CA GLU A 344 5.38 41.41 30.68
C GLU A 344 4.68 42.61 30.02
N LEU A 345 3.39 42.46 29.66
CA LEU A 345 2.59 43.54 29.13
C LEU A 345 2.45 44.70 30.12
N GLU A 346 2.26 44.38 31.40
CA GLU A 346 2.15 45.38 32.46
C GLU A 346 3.46 46.15 32.70
N ARG A 347 4.61 45.45 32.62
CA ARG A 347 5.93 46.11 32.61
C ARG A 347 6.10 47.04 31.42
N HIS A 348 5.70 46.60 30.23
CA HIS A 348 5.76 47.42 29.02
C HIS A 348 4.87 48.65 29.13
N HIS A 349 3.64 48.50 29.63
CA HIS A 349 2.74 49.61 29.91
C HIS A 349 3.32 50.61 30.91
N ALA A 350 3.95 50.13 31.99
CA ALA A 350 4.59 51.00 32.97
C ALA A 350 5.77 51.79 32.36
N GLN A 351 6.57 51.17 31.49
CA GLN A 351 7.67 51.82 30.79
C GLN A 351 7.19 52.87 29.79
N MET A 352 6.17 52.54 28.99
CA MET A 352 5.51 53.48 28.08
C MET A 352 4.94 54.69 28.83
N LYS A 353 4.26 54.45 29.96
CA LYS A 353 3.70 55.51 30.79
C LYS A 353 4.78 56.44 31.34
N LYS A 354 5.91 55.89 31.83
CA LYS A 354 7.05 56.70 32.27
C LYS A 354 7.60 57.56 31.12
N SER A 355 7.77 56.97 29.94
CA SER A 355 8.29 57.68 28.75
C SER A 355 7.35 58.82 28.33
N LEU A 356 6.03 58.58 28.35
CA LEU A 356 5.03 59.62 28.06
C LEU A 356 5.05 60.75 29.09
N VAL A 357 5.23 60.45 30.37
CA VAL A 357 5.36 61.47 31.42
C VAL A 357 6.62 62.32 31.20
N THR A 358 7.74 61.70 30.86
CA THR A 358 8.98 62.43 30.53
C THR A 358 8.80 63.33 29.30
N GLN A 359 8.18 62.82 28.24
CA GLN A 359 7.87 63.63 27.05
C GLN A 359 6.94 64.81 27.37
N TYR A 360 5.96 64.61 28.25
CA TYR A 360 5.08 65.68 28.68
C TYR A 360 5.83 66.76 29.48
N GLN A 361 6.75 66.35 30.36
CA GLN A 361 7.60 67.28 31.11
C GLN A 361 8.51 68.09 30.17
N GLU A 362 9.15 67.44 29.20
CA GLU A 362 9.99 68.13 28.20
C GLU A 362 9.18 69.13 27.36
N LEU A 363 7.94 68.77 26.96
CA LEU A 363 7.06 69.67 26.23
C LEU A 363 6.61 70.86 27.09
N GLU A 364 6.33 70.64 28.37
CA GLU A 364 5.96 71.72 29.30
C GLU A 364 7.13 72.66 29.56
N GLU A 365 8.36 72.15 29.68
CA GLU A 365 9.57 72.97 29.78
C GLU A 365 9.78 73.82 28.51
N LYS A 366 9.65 73.21 27.32
CA LYS A 366 9.71 73.93 26.04
C LYS A 366 8.62 75.00 25.93
N ARG A 367 7.42 74.70 26.42
CA ARG A 367 6.30 75.66 26.46
C ARG A 367 6.61 76.83 27.39
N GLN A 368 7.17 76.59 28.57
CA GLN A 368 7.58 77.64 29.51
C GLN A 368 8.72 78.49 28.93
N GLN A 369 9.73 77.87 28.32
CA GLN A 369 10.80 78.57 27.62
C GLN A 369 10.24 79.47 26.52
N PHE A 370 9.34 78.95 25.68
CA PHE A 370 8.70 79.73 24.62
C PHE A 370 7.88 80.89 25.18
N GLU A 371 7.14 80.71 26.28
CA GLU A 371 6.38 81.79 26.89
C GLU A 371 7.30 82.86 27.51
N GLN A 372 8.43 82.47 28.10
CA GLN A 372 9.46 83.40 28.58
C GLN A 372 10.10 84.18 27.43
N GLU A 373 10.46 83.51 26.33
CA GLU A 373 10.98 84.16 25.11
C GLU A 373 9.95 85.12 24.52
N LYS A 374 8.69 84.71 24.45
CA LYS A 374 7.57 85.56 23.99
C LYS A 374 7.39 86.78 24.89
N GLN A 375 7.46 86.63 26.21
CA GLN A 375 7.41 87.76 27.15
C GLN A 375 8.63 88.68 27.00
N ALA A 376 9.84 88.14 26.83
CA ALA A 376 11.05 88.92 26.59
C ALA A 376 10.97 89.68 25.26
N TRP A 377 10.48 89.03 24.20
CA TRP A 377 10.23 89.65 22.90
C TRP A 377 9.18 90.76 23.01
N GLN A 378 8.07 90.54 23.75
CA GLN A 378 7.07 91.57 24.01
C GLN A 378 7.64 92.75 24.82
N ARG A 379 8.49 92.51 25.82
CA ARG A 379 9.19 93.57 26.57
C ARG A 379 10.15 94.35 25.68
N LEU A 380 10.89 93.69 24.79
CA LEU A 380 11.76 94.33 23.80
C LEU A 380 10.96 95.16 22.79
N GLN A 381 9.81 94.66 22.33
CA GLN A 381 8.89 95.41 21.48
C GLN A 381 8.27 96.60 22.22
N ALA A 382 7.91 96.45 23.50
CA ALA A 382 7.45 97.55 24.35
C ALA A 382 8.55 98.61 24.54
N TYR A 383 9.81 98.21 24.71
CA TYR A 383 10.95 99.14 24.73
C TYR A 383 11.16 99.82 23.36
N ARG A 384 10.97 99.10 22.25
CA ARG A 384 10.96 99.69 20.89
C ARG A 384 9.81 100.66 20.68
N TYR A 385 8.66 100.44 21.34
CA TYR A 385 7.50 101.34 21.31
C TYR A 385 7.68 102.56 22.24
N ILE A 386 8.35 102.41 23.39
CA ILE A 386 8.70 103.54 24.28
C ILE A 386 9.77 104.43 23.63
N GLY A 387 10.58 103.91 22.71
CA GLY A 387 11.50 104.70 21.88
C GLY A 387 10.86 105.50 20.74
N ARG A 388 9.56 105.34 20.46
CA ARG A 388 8.82 106.16 19.50
C ARG A 388 7.36 106.29 19.92
N GLY A 389 7.02 107.37 20.62
CA GLY A 389 5.62 107.69 20.87
C GLY A 389 5.33 108.88 21.78
N GLY A 390 6.07 109.98 21.63
CA GLY A 390 5.69 111.26 22.21
C GLY A 390 4.43 111.84 21.55
N ARG A 391 3.33 111.76 22.31
CA ARG A 391 2.19 112.70 22.46
C ARG A 391 1.44 113.25 21.23
N TYR A 392 0.12 113.14 21.35
CA TYR A 392 -0.89 114.13 20.97
C TYR A 392 -0.35 115.58 20.87
N SER A 393 -0.32 116.14 19.67
CA SER A 393 -0.88 117.46 19.32
C SER A 393 -0.59 117.79 17.84
N GLN A 394 -1.66 118.24 17.18
CA GLN A 394 -1.77 118.96 15.91
C GLN A 394 -1.42 118.27 14.57
N ASN A 395 -2.53 117.93 13.90
CA ASN A 395 -2.98 118.48 12.61
C ASN A 395 -2.86 117.60 11.34
N ARG A 396 -4.08 117.20 10.94
CA ARG A 396 -4.68 117.22 9.60
C ARG A 396 -4.19 116.25 8.52
N HIS A 397 -5.20 115.49 8.07
CA HIS A 397 -5.51 115.07 6.69
C HIS A 397 -4.59 114.07 6.03
N GLY A 398 -5.19 113.00 5.48
CA GLY A 398 -4.54 112.18 4.46
C GLY A 398 -5.10 110.77 4.38
N HIS A 399 -5.97 110.54 3.40
CA HIS A 399 -6.37 109.25 2.85
C HIS A 399 -5.21 108.27 2.60
N ILE A 400 -5.49 106.96 2.66
CA ILE A 400 -5.04 105.81 1.82
C ILE A 400 -5.64 104.55 2.51
N SER A 401 -6.75 103.97 2.10
CA SER A 401 -6.97 103.00 1.00
C SER A 401 -6.06 101.76 0.99
N SER A 402 -6.68 100.59 1.22
CA SER A 402 -6.45 99.32 0.51
C SER A 402 -5.19 98.48 0.80
N CYS A 403 -5.37 97.18 0.52
CA CYS A 403 -4.43 96.07 0.36
C CYS A 403 -4.29 95.22 1.63
N THR A 404 -5.06 94.13 1.83
CA THR A 404 -5.39 93.01 0.93
C THR A 404 -4.14 92.24 0.49
N VAL A 405 -4.28 90.91 0.44
CA VAL A 405 -3.43 89.94 -0.31
C VAL A 405 -2.22 89.42 0.49
N LEU A 406 -1.89 88.12 0.62
CA LEU A 406 -2.17 86.86 -0.10
C LEU A 406 -1.89 85.73 0.93
N CYS A 407 -2.74 84.73 1.17
CA CYS A 407 -2.80 83.44 0.45
C CYS A 407 -1.45 82.80 0.08
N ILE A 408 -1.40 81.46 0.28
CA ILE A 408 -0.65 80.39 -0.44
C ILE A 408 0.01 79.46 0.60
N HIS A 409 -0.62 78.31 0.90
CA HIS A 409 -0.43 77.00 0.24
C HIS A 409 0.94 76.35 0.56
N ILE A 410 0.93 75.14 1.11
CA ILE A 410 1.50 73.92 0.50
C ILE A 410 1.14 72.69 1.38
N GLU A 411 0.41 71.78 0.72
CA GLU A 411 0.42 70.30 0.77
C GLU A 411 1.10 69.60 1.97
N ALA A 412 0.36 68.77 2.71
CA ALA A 412 0.21 67.33 2.46
C ALA A 412 1.55 66.56 2.48
N VAL A 413 1.64 65.56 3.37
CA VAL A 413 2.25 64.23 3.20
C VAL A 413 2.71 63.66 4.56
N LEU A 414 2.41 62.37 4.78
CA LEU A 414 2.78 61.45 5.88
C LEU A 414 1.93 61.58 7.17
N LEU A 415 1.23 60.56 7.70
CA LEU A 415 1.51 59.13 7.62
C LEU A 415 0.26 58.31 8.06
N THR A 416 -0.50 57.80 7.09
CA THR A 416 -1.36 56.62 7.22
C THR A 416 -0.47 55.38 7.15
N HIS A 417 -0.14 54.74 8.29
CA HIS A 417 0.33 53.35 8.29
C HIS A 417 0.32 52.61 9.66
N VAL A 418 -0.73 52.66 10.49
CA VAL A 418 -0.88 51.65 11.60
C VAL A 418 -2.35 51.31 11.96
N LEU A 419 -3.30 51.31 11.02
CA LEU A 419 -4.69 50.91 11.32
C LEU A 419 -5.25 49.83 10.39
N LEU A 420 -4.41 48.88 10.00
CA LEU A 420 -4.84 47.62 9.38
C LEU A 420 -3.94 46.50 9.90
N ASN A 421 -4.23 46.04 11.12
CA ASN A 421 -3.91 44.68 11.60
C ASN A 421 -4.49 44.52 13.01
N ASN A 422 -5.81 44.33 13.09
CA ASN A 422 -6.46 43.62 14.18
C ASN A 422 -7.96 43.57 13.91
N LYS A 423 -8.42 42.52 13.22
CA LYS A 423 -9.75 41.89 13.38
C LYS A 423 -9.91 40.70 12.43
N THR A 424 -9.33 39.57 12.82
CA THR A 424 -9.77 38.23 12.39
C THR A 424 -9.25 37.18 13.37
N ILE A 425 -9.77 37.20 14.60
CA ILE A 425 -9.85 36.02 15.46
C ILE A 425 -11.17 36.12 16.23
N HIS A 426 -12.21 35.51 15.68
CA HIS A 426 -13.17 34.70 16.44
C HIS A 426 -13.84 33.69 15.51
#